data_AF-A0A354GSS7-F1
#
_entry.id   AF-A0A354GSS7-F1
#
_cell.length_a   1.000
_cell.length_b   1.000
_cell.length_c   1.000
_cell.angle_alpha   90.00
_cell.angle_beta   90.00
_cell.angle_gamma   90.00
#
_symmetry.space_group_name_H-M   'P 1'
#
loop_
_entity.id
_entity.type
_entity.pdbx_description
1 polymer ?
#
loop_
_entity_poly.entity_id
_entity_poly.type
_entity_poly.pdbx_seq_one_letter_code
_entity_poly.pdbx_strand_id
1 'polypeptide(L)'
;ALAIRERPRHYQSFAYAWGERLDDMASVCAWYMGLKDKAAEHLRQALTVNPGDARLQGNAKFILAGKPAGPPLQPSAQKLVAVP
;
A
#
# COMPACT_ATOMS: atom_id res chain seq x y z
N ALA A 1 14.83 -22.38 27.19
CA ALA A 1 14.69 -21.80 25.84
C ALA A 1 13.23 -21.87 25.40
N LEU A 2 12.74 -20.91 24.60
CA LEU A 2 11.36 -20.86 24.11
C LEU A 2 11.04 -22.11 23.27
N ALA A 3 9.95 -22.82 23.57
CA ALA A 3 9.59 -24.11 22.97
C ALA A 3 8.97 -24.02 21.55
N ILE A 4 9.44 -23.07 20.73
CA ILE A 4 8.95 -22.90 19.36
C ILE A 4 9.64 -23.93 18.46
N ARG A 5 8.90 -24.96 18.05
CA ARG A 5 9.40 -26.04 17.17
C ARG A 5 9.22 -25.76 15.68
N GLU A 6 8.25 -24.93 15.34
CA GLU A 6 7.91 -24.58 13.96
C GLU A 6 7.59 -23.10 13.83
N ARG A 7 7.93 -22.51 12.67
CA ARG A 7 7.60 -21.12 12.38
C ARG A 7 6.08 -20.96 12.23
N PRO A 8 5.43 -20.06 13.00
CA PRO A 8 4.02 -19.75 12.78
C PRO A 8 3.78 -19.29 11.34
N ARG A 9 2.71 -19.76 10.70
CA ARG A 9 2.37 -19.40 9.31
C ARG A 9 1.37 -18.25 9.23
N HIS A 10 1.53 -17.26 10.12
CA HIS A 10 0.74 -16.03 10.08
C HIS A 10 1.45 -14.99 9.21
N TYR A 11 0.70 -14.05 8.62
CA TYR A 11 1.27 -13.05 7.70
C TYR A 11 2.49 -12.34 8.29
N GLN A 12 2.48 -12.05 9.60
CA GLN A 12 3.56 -11.42 10.36
C GLN A 12 4.88 -12.21 10.37
N SER A 13 4.83 -13.51 10.10
CA SER A 13 6.01 -14.39 10.11
C SER A 13 6.72 -14.46 8.76
N PHE A 14 6.15 -13.85 7.72
CA PHE A 14 6.76 -13.81 6.40
C PHE A 14 7.48 -12.47 6.16
N ALA A 15 8.70 -12.54 5.61
CA ALA A 15 9.52 -11.35 5.31
C ALA A 15 8.80 -10.36 4.39
N TYR A 16 7.96 -10.89 3.51
CA TYR A 16 7.14 -10.16 2.56
C TYR A 16 6.23 -9.12 3.26
N ALA A 17 5.81 -9.38 4.51
CA ALA A 17 4.90 -8.52 5.28
C ALA A 17 5.60 -7.31 5.92
N TRP A 18 6.94 -7.34 5.95
CA TRP A 18 7.80 -6.28 6.49
C TRP A 18 8.70 -5.66 5.42
N GLY A 19 8.46 -5.99 4.15
CA GLY A 19 9.11 -5.38 2.99
C GLY A 19 8.41 -4.10 2.55
N GLU A 20 8.53 -3.78 1.27
CA GLU A 20 8.03 -2.57 0.63
C GLU A 20 6.50 -2.38 0.73
N ARG A 21 5.74 -3.47 0.95
CA ARG A 21 4.28 -3.48 0.82
C ARG A 21 3.54 -2.54 1.76
N LEU A 22 4.04 -2.36 2.99
CA LEU A 22 3.39 -1.47 3.95
C LEU A 22 3.48 -0.03 3.47
N ASP A 23 4.66 0.40 3.03
CA ASP A 23 4.89 1.72 2.46
C ASP A 23 4.19 1.89 1.09
N ASP A 24 4.13 0.85 0.26
CA ASP A 24 3.35 0.89 -0.98
C ASP A 24 1.88 1.22 -0.69
N MET A 25 1.26 0.45 0.22
CA MET A 25 -0.14 0.65 0.58
C MET A 25 -0.37 2.04 1.20
N ALA A 26 0.50 2.45 2.14
CA ALA A 26 0.43 3.77 2.76
C ALA A 26 0.52 4.89 1.72
N SER A 27 1.40 4.75 0.72
CA SER A 27 1.54 5.72 -0.36
C SER A 27 0.26 5.90 -1.18
N VAL A 28 -0.41 4.79 -1.50
CA VAL A 28 -1.67 4.81 -2.26
C VAL A 28 -2.80 5.39 -1.43
N CYS A 29 -2.94 5.01 -0.17
CA CYS A 29 -3.95 5.58 0.72
C CYS A 29 -3.77 7.10 0.89
N ALA A 30 -2.55 7.55 1.20
CA ALA A 30 -2.23 8.97 1.34
C ALA A 30 -2.52 9.76 0.05
N TRP A 31 -2.24 9.16 -1.10
CA TRP A 31 -2.51 9.77 -2.41
C TRP A 31 -3.99 10.10 -2.62
N TYR A 32 -4.87 9.15 -2.30
CA TYR A 32 -6.32 9.30 -2.41
C TYR A 32 -6.93 10.17 -1.31
N MET A 33 -6.27 10.28 -0.15
CA MET A 33 -6.64 11.22 0.91
C MET A 33 -6.18 12.66 0.64
N GLY A 34 -5.50 12.92 -0.48
CA GLY A 34 -4.95 14.24 -0.81
C GLY A 34 -3.67 14.61 -0.05
N LEU A 35 -3.12 13.69 0.75
CA LEU A 35 -1.88 13.86 1.52
C LEU A 35 -0.65 13.62 0.63
N LYS A 36 -0.42 14.51 -0.34
CA LYS A 36 0.55 14.31 -1.42
C LYS A 36 1.98 14.11 -0.95
N ASP A 37 2.43 14.90 0.04
CA ASP A 37 3.78 14.78 0.59
C ASP A 37 3.99 13.43 1.28
N LYS A 38 2.98 12.97 2.03
CA LYS A 38 3.01 11.66 2.69
C LYS A 38 2.98 10.51 1.70
N ALA A 39 2.20 10.65 0.62
CA ALA A 39 2.21 9.67 -0.46
C ALA A 39 3.61 9.52 -1.06
N ALA A 40 4.28 10.64 -1.34
CA ALA A 40 5.62 10.64 -1.92
C ALA A 40 6.70 10.18 -0.94
N GLU A 41 6.56 10.43 0.36
CA GLU A 41 7.44 9.93 1.43
C GLU A 41 7.42 8.40 1.46
N HIS A 42 6.24 7.81 1.66
CA HIS A 42 6.08 6.35 1.73
C HIS A 42 6.50 5.67 0.43
N LEU A 43 6.15 6.23 -0.74
CA LEU A 43 6.55 5.61 -2.01
C LEU A 43 8.07 5.52 -2.17
N ARG A 44 8.83 6.54 -1.71
CA ARG A 44 10.29 6.50 -1.75
C ARG A 44 10.85 5.44 -0.82
N GLN A 45 10.24 5.24 0.35
CA GLN A 45 10.63 4.16 1.28
C GLN A 45 10.40 2.78 0.63
N ALA A 46 9.24 2.56 0.02
CA ALA A 46 8.94 1.32 -0.69
C ALA A 46 9.95 1.04 -1.83
N LEU A 47 10.27 2.06 -2.64
CA LEU A 47 11.25 1.95 -3.73
C LEU A 47 12.69 1.75 -3.25
N THR A 48 13.03 2.18 -2.03
CA THR A 48 14.33 1.90 -1.43
C THR A 48 14.48 0.41 -1.11
N VAL A 49 13.38 -0.24 -0.70
CA VAL A 49 13.35 -1.68 -0.39
C VAL A 49 13.27 -2.54 -1.65
N ASN A 50 12.44 -2.16 -2.62
CA ASN A 50 12.26 -2.92 -3.85
C ASN A 50 12.16 -2.01 -5.09
N PRO A 51 13.27 -1.47 -5.60
CA PRO A 51 13.25 -0.52 -6.72
C PRO A 51 12.77 -1.16 -8.04
N GLY A 52 12.85 -2.48 -8.18
CA GLY A 52 12.46 -3.20 -9.40
C GLY A 52 10.97 -3.56 -9.48
N ASP A 53 10.20 -3.30 -8.43
CA ASP A 53 8.78 -3.67 -8.41
C ASP A 53 7.97 -2.86 -9.43
N ALA A 54 7.32 -3.57 -10.36
CA ALA A 54 6.57 -2.95 -11.45
C ALA A 54 5.38 -2.11 -10.95
N ARG A 55 4.76 -2.49 -9.83
CA ARG A 55 3.63 -1.77 -9.25
C ARG A 55 4.10 -0.49 -8.57
N LEU A 56 5.21 -0.52 -7.82
CA LEU A 56 5.83 0.69 -7.25
C LEU A 56 6.23 1.70 -8.34
N GLN A 57 6.86 1.21 -9.41
CA GLN A 57 7.21 2.04 -10.57
C GLN A 57 5.96 2.63 -11.25
N GLY A 58 4.86 1.87 -11.28
CA GLY A 58 3.55 2.37 -11.73
C GLY A 58 3.03 3.50 -10.86
N ASN A 59 3.01 3.31 -9.54
CA ASN A 59 2.56 4.31 -8.56
C ASN A 59 3.41 5.59 -8.62
N ALA A 60 4.72 5.47 -8.85
CA ALA A 60 5.65 6.60 -8.99
C ALA A 60 5.29 7.57 -10.11
N LYS A 61 4.78 7.05 -11.23
CA LYS A 61 4.35 7.87 -12.38
C LYS A 61 3.17 8.79 -12.04
N PHE A 62 2.42 8.50 -10.98
CA PHE A 62 1.33 9.33 -10.50
C PHE A 62 1.77 10.18 -9.32
N ILE A 63 2.29 9.51 -8.28
CA ILE A 63 2.58 10.11 -6.97
C ILE A 63 3.74 11.11 -7.05
N LEU A 64 4.86 10.72 -7.67
CA LEU A 64 6.05 11.59 -7.74
C LEU A 64 5.94 12.64 -8.84
N ALA A 65 5.19 12.35 -9.91
CA ALA A 65 4.92 13.30 -10.98
C ALA A 65 3.86 14.36 -10.61
N GLY A 66 3.28 14.30 -9.41
CA GLY A 66 2.30 15.28 -8.93
C GLY A 66 1.03 15.34 -9.76
N LYS A 67 0.69 14.28 -10.50
CA LYS A 67 -0.56 14.24 -11.30
C LYS A 67 -1.77 14.41 -10.38
N PRO A 68 -2.90 14.98 -10.81
CA PRO A 68 -4.08 14.95 -9.97
C PRO A 68 -4.41 13.49 -9.63
N ALA A 69 -4.75 13.22 -8.37
CA ALA A 69 -5.40 11.95 -8.08
C ALA A 69 -6.64 11.89 -8.96
N GLY A 70 -6.93 10.71 -9.53
CA GLY A 70 -8.28 10.46 -10.01
C GLY A 70 -9.28 10.83 -8.91
N PRO A 71 -10.55 11.11 -9.25
CA PRO A 71 -11.55 11.53 -8.27
C PRO A 71 -11.43 10.69 -7.00
N PRO A 72 -11.47 11.31 -5.79
CA PRO A 72 -11.33 10.59 -4.54
C PRO A 72 -12.24 9.37 -4.58
N LEU A 73 -11.76 8.24 -4.05
CA LEU A 73 -12.55 7.01 -3.97
C LEU A 73 -13.90 7.39 -3.38
N GLN A 74 -14.91 7.50 -4.24
CA GLN A 74 -16.28 7.67 -3.78
C GLN A 74 -16.55 6.41 -2.96
N PRO A 75 -17.14 6.53 -1.76
CA PRO A 75 -17.57 5.34 -1.04
C PRO A 75 -18.34 4.50 -2.05
N SER A 76 -17.91 3.25 -2.26
CA SER A 76 -18.64 2.38 -3.16
C SER A 76 -20.07 2.42 -2.67
N ALA A 77 -20.99 2.81 -3.55
CA ALA A 77 -22.39 2.57 -3.30
C ALA A 77 -22.51 1.05 -3.25
N GLN A 78 -22.29 0.48 -2.06
CA GLN A 78 -22.83 -0.82 -1.72
C GLN A 78 -24.31 -0.65 -2.01
N LYS A 79 -24.75 -1.15 -3.17
CA LYS A 79 -26.15 -1.44 -3.37
C LYS A 79 -26.49 -2.34 -2.20
N LEU A 80 -27.19 -1.79 -1.22
CA LEU A 80 -27.92 -2.54 -0.22
C LEU A 80 -28.83 -3.46 -1.03
N VAL A 81 -28.37 -4.68 -1.28
CA VAL A 81 -29.25 -5.74 -1.75
C VAL A 81 -30.13 -5.99 -0.54
N ALA A 82 -31.32 -5.42 -0.56
CA ALA A 82 -32.37 -5.80 0.36
C ALA A 82 -32.56 -7.31 0.18
N VAL A 83 -32.08 -8.07 1.16
CA VAL A 83 -32.37 -9.49 1.27
C VAL A 83 -33.88 -9.58 1.58
N PRO A 84 -34.66 -10.36 0.82
CA PRO A 84 -36.11 -10.45 0.98
C PRO A 84 -36.53 -11.00 2.36
#